data_AF-A0A6N0M1F5-F1
#
_entry.id   AF-A0A6N0M1F5-F1
#
_cell.length_a   1.000
_cell.length_b   1.000
_cell.length_c   1.000
_cell.angle_alpha   90.00
_cell.angle_beta   90.00
_cell.angle_gamma   90.00
#
_symmetry.space_group_name_H-M   'P 1'
#
loop_
_entity.id
_entity.type
_entity.pdbx_description
1 polymer ?
#
loop_
_entity_poly.entity_id
_entity_poly.type
_entity_poly.pdbx_seq_one_letter_code
_entity_poly.pdbx_strand_id
1 'polypeptide(L)'
;MVNNLVGGIIPPQPPIQGQSDAHVLKSRLEWGEPAFTILDVRDRNTFNQGHIMGAMPMPIDELVERAVPSLDKSRDIYVYGANEEETSQAAQQLRSNGFEHVSQLIGGLAGWKAIGGPTEGIVESKTPAGADDYNIVDRLKNHEQNQPKGGTSATEAIKKGASNLKDSIQEGASNLKEGIQEGASNLKEGISESKDRDDSNVGS
;
A
#
# COMPACT_ATOMS: atom_id res chain seq x y z
N MET A 1 22.12 -5.56 33.07
CA MET A 1 21.19 -6.39 32.26
C MET A 1 20.16 -5.45 31.68
N VAL A 2 20.25 -5.15 30.38
CA VAL A 2 19.23 -4.34 29.71
C VAL A 2 18.08 -5.26 29.33
N ASN A 3 16.94 -5.09 30.00
CA ASN A 3 15.72 -5.82 29.68
C ASN A 3 15.20 -5.31 28.34
N ASN A 4 15.33 -6.12 27.29
CA ASN A 4 14.79 -5.81 25.97
C ASN A 4 13.27 -6.06 25.98
N LEU A 5 12.50 -5.05 26.40
CA LEU A 5 11.04 -5.12 26.61
C LEU A 5 10.21 -5.34 25.32
N VAL A 6 10.85 -5.40 24.16
CA VAL A 6 10.23 -5.59 22.83
C VAL A 6 10.42 -6.99 22.25
N GLY A 7 11.25 -7.85 22.87
CA GLY A 7 11.69 -9.12 22.30
C GLY A 7 10.63 -10.21 22.06
N GLY A 8 9.35 -9.93 22.35
CA GLY A 8 8.23 -10.86 22.16
C GLY A 8 7.08 -10.34 21.28
N ILE A 9 7.18 -9.12 20.74
CA ILE A 9 6.12 -8.53 19.91
C ILE A 9 6.36 -8.82 18.42
N ILE A 10 7.60 -9.06 18.03
CA ILE A 10 7.96 -9.35 16.64
C ILE A 10 8.05 -10.88 16.48
N PRO A 11 7.18 -11.51 15.68
CA PRO A 11 7.33 -12.93 15.38
C PRO A 11 8.70 -13.16 14.72
N PRO A 12 9.44 -14.22 15.08
CA PRO A 12 10.70 -14.53 14.43
C PRO A 12 10.44 -14.65 12.93
N GLN A 13 11.13 -13.82 12.15
CA GLN A 13 10.97 -13.82 10.70
C GLN A 13 11.41 -15.19 10.17
N PRO A 14 10.64 -15.82 9.27
CA PRO A 14 11.04 -17.08 8.67
C PRO A 14 12.42 -16.92 8.01
N PRO A 15 13.27 -17.96 7.99
CA PRO A 15 14.58 -17.90 7.37
C PRO A 15 14.50 -17.40 5.92
N ILE A 16 15.53 -16.66 5.49
CA ILE A 16 15.60 -16.23 4.10
C ILE A 16 15.65 -17.44 3.17
N GLN A 17 14.93 -17.37 2.06
CA GLN A 17 14.92 -18.43 1.05
C GLN A 17 15.87 -18.06 -0.10
N GLY A 18 16.37 -19.04 -0.85
CA GLY A 18 17.30 -18.80 -1.96
C GLY A 18 16.70 -17.95 -3.10
N GLN A 19 15.37 -17.89 -3.19
CA GLN A 19 14.59 -17.01 -4.05
C GLN A 19 13.42 -16.46 -3.25
N SER A 20 12.97 -15.25 -3.55
CA SER A 20 11.83 -14.63 -2.88
C SER A 20 11.10 -13.70 -3.85
N ASP A 21 9.78 -13.64 -3.75
CA ASP A 21 8.99 -12.67 -4.50
C ASP A 21 8.97 -11.29 -3.81
N ALA A 22 8.44 -10.30 -4.53
CA ALA A 22 8.36 -8.93 -4.05
C ALA A 22 7.47 -8.75 -2.80
N HIS A 23 6.43 -9.56 -2.60
CA HIS A 23 5.56 -9.45 -1.43
C HIS A 23 6.28 -9.89 -0.16
N VAL A 24 7.14 -10.92 -0.26
CA VAL A 24 7.98 -11.36 0.87
C VAL A 24 8.93 -10.25 1.30
N LEU A 25 9.63 -9.63 0.35
CA LEU A 25 10.54 -8.52 0.63
C LEU A 25 9.78 -7.30 1.20
N LYS A 26 8.63 -6.96 0.62
CA LYS A 26 7.81 -5.81 1.05
C LYS A 26 7.30 -6.01 2.48
N SER A 27 6.80 -7.21 2.78
CA SER A 27 6.38 -7.56 4.13
C SER A 27 7.54 -7.35 5.11
N ARG A 28 8.73 -7.89 4.81
CA ARG A 28 9.92 -7.74 5.66
C ARG A 28 10.34 -6.29 5.88
N LEU A 29 10.19 -5.40 4.90
CA LEU A 29 10.43 -3.96 5.07
C LEU A 29 9.42 -3.30 6.04
N GLU A 30 8.14 -3.67 5.95
CA GLU A 30 7.07 -3.09 6.77
C GLU A 30 7.13 -3.52 8.25
N TRP A 31 7.76 -4.67 8.56
CA TRP A 31 7.89 -5.18 9.94
C TRP A 31 8.91 -4.44 10.83
N GLY A 32 9.67 -3.48 10.28
CA GLY A 32 10.37 -2.46 11.10
C GLY A 32 11.75 -2.82 11.66
N GLU A 33 12.32 -3.98 11.36
CA GLU A 33 13.75 -4.25 11.57
C GLU A 33 14.43 -4.65 10.24
N PRO A 34 15.20 -3.75 9.60
CA PRO A 34 15.96 -4.10 8.41
C PRO A 34 17.22 -4.87 8.81
N ALA A 35 17.04 -6.12 9.26
CA ALA A 35 18.15 -7.04 9.47
C ALA A 35 18.75 -7.55 8.14
N PHE A 36 18.27 -7.04 7.00
CA PHE A 36 18.71 -7.43 5.65
C PHE A 36 19.20 -6.23 4.84
N THR A 37 19.84 -6.53 3.72
CA THR A 37 20.33 -5.57 2.74
C THR A 37 19.73 -5.88 1.38
N ILE A 38 19.31 -4.84 0.64
CA ILE A 38 18.88 -4.97 -0.76
C ILE A 38 20.04 -4.49 -1.65
N LEU A 39 20.49 -5.33 -2.57
CA LEU A 39 21.54 -5.03 -3.52
C LEU A 39 20.95 -4.92 -4.93
N ASP A 40 21.16 -3.77 -5.55
CA ASP A 40 20.90 -3.55 -6.98
C ASP A 40 22.20 -3.74 -7.75
N VAL A 41 22.24 -4.76 -8.60
CA VAL A 41 23.45 -5.13 -9.35
C VAL A 41 23.47 -4.62 -10.78
N ARG A 42 22.45 -3.83 -11.16
CA ARG A 42 22.40 -3.16 -12.46
C ARG A 42 23.46 -2.08 -12.53
N ASP A 43 23.68 -1.57 -13.74
CA ASP A 43 24.60 -0.46 -13.93
C ASP A 43 24.18 0.79 -13.13
N ARG A 44 25.17 1.62 -12.80
CA ARG A 44 24.98 2.80 -11.96
C ARG A 44 24.00 3.81 -12.54
N ASN A 45 23.91 3.94 -13.88
CA ASN A 45 22.98 4.88 -14.49
C ASN A 45 21.53 4.40 -14.32
N THR A 46 21.30 3.09 -14.50
CA THR A 46 20.00 2.47 -14.27
C THR A 46 19.56 2.57 -12.80
N PHE A 47 20.47 2.31 -11.85
CA PHE A 47 20.20 2.55 -10.42
C PHE A 47 19.78 4.00 -10.15
N ASN A 48 20.54 4.97 -10.66
CA ASN A 48 20.27 6.40 -10.46
C ASN A 48 18.92 6.84 -11.05
N GLN A 49 18.45 6.20 -12.13
CA GLN A 49 17.13 6.49 -12.71
C GLN A 49 15.99 6.03 -11.81
N GLY A 50 16.09 4.82 -11.25
CA GLY A 50 15.08 4.25 -10.37
C GLY A 50 15.50 2.90 -9.78
N HIS A 51 15.37 2.74 -8.47
CA HIS A 51 15.70 1.53 -7.71
C HIS A 51 14.72 1.32 -6.54
N ILE A 52 14.76 0.15 -5.92
CA ILE A 52 13.99 -0.13 -4.70
C ILE A 52 14.48 0.80 -3.59
N MET A 53 13.55 1.43 -2.86
CA MET A 53 13.88 2.33 -1.75
C MET A 53 14.80 1.63 -0.74
N GLY A 54 15.93 2.26 -0.42
CA GLY A 54 16.95 1.71 0.48
C GLY A 54 17.88 0.65 -0.13
N ALA A 55 17.77 0.35 -1.43
CA ALA A 55 18.73 -0.53 -2.10
C ALA A 55 20.11 0.14 -2.23
N MET A 56 21.17 -0.67 -2.08
CA MET A 56 22.54 -0.21 -2.29
C MET A 56 23.03 -0.58 -3.69
N PRO A 57 23.69 0.35 -4.41
CA PRO A 57 24.23 0.07 -5.74
C PRO A 57 25.53 -0.72 -5.63
N MET A 58 25.52 -1.95 -6.14
CA MET A 58 26.71 -2.80 -6.29
C MET A 58 26.68 -3.44 -7.69
N PRO A 59 27.03 -2.69 -8.75
CA PRO A 59 27.02 -3.20 -10.13
C PRO A 59 27.73 -4.54 -10.23
N ILE A 60 27.22 -5.46 -11.05
CA ILE A 60 27.67 -6.88 -11.04
C ILE A 60 29.18 -7.05 -11.21
N ASP A 61 29.83 -6.20 -12.00
CA ASP A 61 31.28 -6.21 -12.24
C ASP A 61 32.10 -5.79 -11.01
N GLU A 62 31.51 -5.04 -10.09
CA GLU A 62 32.11 -4.53 -8.85
C GLU A 62 31.52 -5.21 -7.59
N LEU A 63 30.60 -6.16 -7.77
CA LEU A 63 29.75 -6.70 -6.71
C LEU A 63 30.57 -7.31 -5.57
N VAL A 64 31.46 -8.24 -5.89
CA VAL A 64 32.26 -8.95 -4.88
C VAL A 64 33.26 -7.99 -4.21
N GLU A 65 33.92 -7.15 -4.99
CA GLU A 65 34.90 -6.16 -4.50
C GLU A 65 34.25 -5.20 -3.48
N ARG A 66 33.01 -4.78 -3.72
CA ARG A 66 32.26 -3.91 -2.81
C ARG A 66 31.64 -4.67 -1.64
N ALA A 67 31.03 -5.83 -1.88
CA ALA A 67 30.27 -6.55 -0.87
C ALA A 67 31.18 -7.14 0.21
N VAL A 68 32.28 -7.80 -0.17
CA VAL A 68 33.17 -8.52 0.76
C VAL A 68 33.70 -7.64 1.91
N PRO A 69 34.20 -6.42 1.68
CA PRO A 69 34.67 -5.55 2.76
C PRO A 69 33.55 -4.79 3.49
N SER A 70 32.34 -4.71 2.92
CA SER A 70 31.27 -3.84 3.42
C SER A 70 30.15 -4.57 4.17
N LEU A 71 29.99 -5.88 3.95
CA LEU A 71 28.88 -6.66 4.47
C LEU A 71 29.34 -7.86 5.29
N ASP A 72 28.61 -8.14 6.36
CA ASP A 72 28.77 -9.36 7.15
C ASP A 72 28.31 -10.59 6.34
N LYS A 73 29.01 -11.72 6.48
CA LYS A 73 28.70 -12.97 5.75
C LYS A 73 27.36 -13.58 6.17
N SER A 74 26.92 -13.32 7.39
CA SER A 74 25.65 -13.77 7.95
C SER A 74 24.47 -12.84 7.62
N ARG A 75 24.73 -11.70 6.95
CA ARG A 75 23.69 -10.73 6.59
C ARG A 75 22.71 -11.34 5.58
N ASP A 76 21.42 -11.23 5.86
CA ASP A 76 20.37 -11.48 4.88
C ASP A 76 20.50 -10.48 3.71
N ILE A 77 20.66 -10.99 2.50
CA ILE A 77 20.83 -10.18 1.28
C ILE A 77 19.75 -10.55 0.28
N TYR A 78 18.99 -9.56 -0.17
CA TYR A 78 18.15 -9.65 -1.36
C TYR A 78 18.88 -9.00 -2.52
N VAL A 79 19.01 -9.70 -3.64
CA VAL A 79 19.70 -9.19 -4.82
C VAL A 79 18.76 -9.18 -6.04
N TYR A 80 18.86 -8.14 -6.86
CA TYR A 80 18.17 -8.07 -8.15
C TYR A 80 19.02 -7.35 -9.21
N GLY A 81 18.96 -7.88 -10.43
CA GLY A 81 19.54 -7.32 -11.64
C GLY A 81 18.47 -6.80 -12.61
N ALA A 82 18.87 -6.55 -13.85
CA ALA A 82 18.01 -6.13 -14.96
C ALA A 82 17.12 -7.26 -15.46
N ASN A 83 17.56 -8.51 -15.26
CA ASN A 83 16.83 -9.72 -15.62
C ASN A 83 17.16 -10.87 -14.64
N GLU A 84 16.52 -12.02 -14.83
CA GLU A 84 16.67 -13.19 -13.97
C GLU A 84 18.08 -13.81 -14.05
N GLU A 85 18.71 -13.79 -15.22
CA GLU A 85 20.07 -14.32 -15.43
C GLU A 85 21.10 -13.52 -14.63
N GLU A 86 21.10 -12.19 -14.76
CA GLU A 86 21.99 -11.29 -14.02
C GLU A 86 21.75 -11.39 -12.50
N THR A 87 20.48 -11.50 -12.09
CA THR A 87 20.12 -11.72 -10.68
C THR A 87 20.68 -13.04 -10.15
N SER A 88 20.57 -14.11 -10.94
CA SER A 88 21.07 -15.43 -10.57
C SER A 88 22.60 -15.45 -10.49
N GLN A 89 23.27 -14.85 -11.48
CA GLN A 89 24.72 -14.70 -11.52
C GLN A 89 25.23 -13.94 -10.28
N ALA A 90 24.61 -12.81 -9.93
CA ALA A 90 24.99 -12.04 -8.75
C ALA A 90 24.81 -12.83 -7.45
N ALA A 91 23.68 -13.53 -7.30
CA ALA A 91 23.46 -14.38 -6.13
C ALA A 91 24.52 -15.49 -6.02
N GLN A 92 24.91 -16.08 -7.15
CA GLN A 92 25.97 -17.09 -7.18
C GLN A 92 27.32 -16.49 -6.78
N GLN A 93 27.70 -15.32 -7.32
CA GLN A 93 28.95 -14.65 -6.96
C GLN A 93 29.04 -14.38 -5.46
N LEU A 94 27.96 -13.89 -4.84
CA LEU A 94 27.91 -13.64 -3.40
C LEU A 94 28.07 -14.95 -2.61
N ARG A 95 27.28 -15.99 -2.93
CA ARG A 95 27.35 -17.29 -2.25
C ARG A 95 28.75 -17.92 -2.36
N SER A 96 29.36 -17.88 -3.55
CA SER A 96 30.72 -18.38 -3.77
C SER A 96 31.79 -17.61 -2.99
N ASN A 97 31.50 -16.38 -2.54
CA ASN A 97 32.35 -15.57 -1.69
C ASN A 97 31.93 -15.60 -0.21
N GLY A 98 31.22 -16.65 0.20
CA GLY A 98 30.94 -16.96 1.60
C GLY A 98 29.77 -16.21 2.22
N PHE A 99 28.95 -15.49 1.43
CA PHE A 99 27.70 -14.94 1.95
C PHE A 99 26.68 -16.08 2.12
N GLU A 100 26.21 -16.27 3.35
CA GLU A 100 25.42 -17.42 3.77
C GLU A 100 23.94 -17.27 3.36
N HIS A 101 23.45 -16.04 3.41
CA HIS A 101 22.03 -15.72 3.36
C HIS A 101 21.71 -14.82 2.16
N VAL A 102 21.67 -15.40 0.96
CA VAL A 102 21.44 -14.65 -0.29
C VAL A 102 20.16 -15.12 -0.97
N SER A 103 19.24 -14.20 -1.24
CA SER A 103 17.99 -14.42 -1.95
C SER A 103 17.93 -13.65 -3.27
N GLN A 104 17.55 -14.34 -4.33
CA GLN A 104 17.21 -13.70 -5.61
C GLN A 104 15.80 -13.11 -5.53
N LEU A 105 15.64 -11.82 -5.84
CA LEU A 105 14.33 -11.21 -5.92
C LEU A 105 13.68 -11.51 -7.28
N ILE A 106 12.69 -12.40 -7.27
CA ILE A 106 11.97 -12.80 -8.47
C ILE A 106 11.13 -11.63 -9.02
N GLY A 107 11.21 -11.42 -10.32
CA GLY A 107 10.58 -10.29 -11.01
C GLY A 107 11.34 -8.96 -10.88
N GLY A 108 12.41 -8.90 -10.08
CA GLY A 108 13.27 -7.73 -9.91
C GLY A 108 12.50 -6.43 -9.62
N LEU A 109 13.01 -5.30 -10.14
CA LEU A 109 12.38 -3.99 -9.95
C LEU A 109 10.97 -3.92 -10.57
N ALA A 110 10.72 -4.59 -11.69
CA ALA A 110 9.42 -4.56 -12.34
C ALA A 110 8.34 -5.24 -11.47
N GLY A 111 8.64 -6.42 -10.93
CA GLY A 111 7.78 -7.13 -9.99
C GLY A 111 7.56 -6.32 -8.70
N TRP A 112 8.61 -5.66 -8.20
CA TRP A 112 8.51 -4.75 -7.06
C TRP A 112 7.55 -3.58 -7.31
N LYS A 113 7.68 -2.90 -8.46
CA LYS A 113 6.79 -1.80 -8.85
C LYS A 113 5.35 -2.27 -9.03
N ALA A 114 5.14 -3.46 -9.61
CA ALA A 114 3.82 -4.01 -9.87
C ALA A 114 2.98 -4.21 -8.59
N ILE A 115 3.62 -4.44 -7.45
CA ILE A 115 2.96 -4.59 -6.14
C ILE A 115 2.89 -3.28 -5.34
N GLY A 116 3.20 -2.14 -5.98
CA GLY A 116 3.25 -0.83 -5.36
C GLY A 116 4.35 -0.70 -4.30
N GLY A 117 5.49 -1.36 -4.50
CA GLY A 117 6.64 -1.22 -3.61
C GLY A 117 7.29 0.16 -3.76
N PRO A 118 7.76 0.80 -2.67
CA PRO A 118 8.40 2.11 -2.73
C PRO A 118 9.71 2.09 -3.53
N THR A 119 9.94 3.13 -4.33
CA THR A 119 11.14 3.31 -5.17
C THR A 119 11.73 4.70 -5.00
N GLU A 120 13.02 4.84 -5.33
CA GLU A 120 13.76 6.11 -5.31
C GLU A 120 14.56 6.27 -6.61
N GLY A 121 14.89 7.50 -7.02
CA GLY A 121 15.67 7.76 -8.23
C GLY A 121 15.31 9.07 -8.94
N ILE A 122 16.12 9.47 -9.92
CA ILE A 122 15.95 10.73 -10.67
C ILE A 122 14.67 10.71 -11.50
N VAL A 123 14.33 9.59 -12.13
CA VAL A 123 13.09 9.48 -12.91
C VAL A 123 11.91 9.26 -11.98
N GLU A 124 12.06 8.44 -10.95
CA GLU A 124 11.00 8.21 -9.95
C GLU A 124 10.59 9.51 -9.21
N SER A 125 11.53 10.45 -9.01
CA SER A 125 11.25 11.77 -8.42
C SER A 125 10.80 12.84 -9.43
N LYS A 126 11.03 12.62 -10.73
CA LYS A 126 10.66 13.55 -11.82
C LYS A 126 9.41 13.15 -12.58
N THR A 127 8.89 11.93 -12.38
CA THR A 127 7.51 11.63 -12.74
C THR A 127 6.66 12.58 -11.89
N PRO A 128 6.01 13.61 -12.47
CA PRO A 128 4.90 14.24 -11.75
C PRO A 128 3.99 13.08 -11.35
N ALA A 129 3.38 13.10 -10.17
CA ALA A 129 2.22 12.24 -9.93
C ALA A 129 1.39 12.28 -11.22
N GLY A 130 1.24 11.11 -11.86
CA GLY A 130 0.62 11.05 -13.17
C GLY A 130 -0.70 11.81 -13.12
N ALA A 131 -1.15 12.40 -14.22
CA ALA A 131 -2.49 13.03 -14.24
C ALA A 131 -3.60 12.07 -13.74
N ASP A 132 -3.29 10.77 -13.79
CA ASP A 132 -3.99 9.59 -13.30
C ASP A 132 -3.73 9.20 -11.84
N ASP A 133 -2.63 9.63 -11.19
CA ASP A 133 -2.35 9.33 -9.77
C ASP A 133 -3.26 10.11 -8.80
N TYR A 134 -3.75 11.29 -9.20
CA TYR A 134 -4.77 12.04 -8.45
C TYR A 134 -6.20 11.71 -8.86
N ASN A 135 -6.42 11.00 -9.97
CA ASN A 135 -7.76 10.67 -10.42
C ASN A 135 -8.21 9.31 -9.88
N ILE A 136 -8.51 9.28 -8.58
CA ILE A 136 -9.09 8.13 -7.86
C ILE A 136 -10.28 7.54 -8.64
N VAL A 137 -11.05 8.38 -9.35
CA VAL A 137 -12.22 7.98 -10.13
C VAL A 137 -11.86 7.08 -11.31
N ASP A 138 -10.76 7.36 -12.03
CA ASP A 138 -10.36 6.56 -13.19
C ASP A 138 -9.67 5.26 -12.76
N ARG A 139 -8.93 5.28 -11.64
CA ARG A 139 -8.42 4.06 -11.01
C ARG A 139 -9.54 3.14 -10.55
N LEU A 140 -10.60 3.69 -9.96
CA LEU A 140 -11.80 2.93 -9.58
C LEU A 140 -12.52 2.34 -10.79
N LYS A 141 -12.69 3.11 -11.87
CA LYS A 141 -13.30 2.62 -13.12
C LYS A 141 -12.48 1.51 -13.77
N ASN A 142 -11.16 1.65 -13.84
CA ASN A 142 -10.28 0.64 -14.42
C ASN A 142 -10.19 -0.63 -13.55
N HIS A 143 -10.21 -0.49 -12.23
CA HIS A 143 -10.25 -1.63 -11.31
C HIS A 143 -11.60 -2.37 -11.36
N GLU A 144 -12.71 -1.66 -11.58
CA GLU A 144 -14.03 -2.26 -11.78
C GLU A 144 -14.13 -3.04 -13.10
N GLN A 145 -13.42 -2.60 -14.14
CA GLN A 145 -13.40 -3.27 -15.45
C GLN A 145 -12.46 -4.50 -15.52
N ASN A 146 -11.42 -4.56 -14.68
CA ASN A 146 -10.35 -5.58 -14.77
C ASN A 146 -10.27 -6.55 -13.58
N GLN A 147 -11.31 -6.67 -12.76
CA GLN A 147 -11.33 -7.69 -11.70
C GLN A 147 -11.39 -9.12 -12.28
N PRO A 148 -10.52 -10.05 -11.85
CA PRO A 148 -10.65 -11.46 -12.21
C PRO A 148 -11.97 -12.01 -11.65
N LYS A 149 -12.80 -12.55 -12.54
CA LYS A 149 -14.06 -13.24 -12.20
C LYS A 149 -13.76 -14.57 -11.51
N GLY A 150 -13.43 -14.54 -10.22
CA GLY A 150 -13.19 -15.75 -9.44
C GLY A 150 -12.98 -15.46 -7.96
N GLY A 151 -14.06 -15.53 -7.17
CA GLY A 151 -14.02 -15.37 -5.71
C GLY A 151 -15.35 -14.86 -5.14
N THR A 152 -16.42 -15.64 -5.29
CA THR A 152 -17.83 -15.25 -5.12
C THR A 152 -18.33 -14.97 -3.68
N SER A 153 -17.46 -14.84 -2.67
CA SER A 153 -17.92 -14.69 -1.27
C SER A 153 -17.64 -13.32 -0.65
N ALA A 154 -16.40 -12.81 -0.74
CA ALA A 154 -16.05 -11.55 -0.08
C ALA A 154 -16.51 -10.31 -0.87
N THR A 155 -16.43 -10.36 -2.21
CA THR A 155 -16.80 -9.24 -3.08
C THR A 155 -18.32 -9.02 -3.13
N GLU A 156 -19.11 -10.09 -3.11
CA GLU A 156 -20.57 -10.02 -3.02
C GLU A 156 -21.04 -9.52 -1.65
N ALA A 157 -20.36 -9.90 -0.57
CA ALA A 157 -20.65 -9.37 0.76
C ALA A 157 -20.37 -7.86 0.84
N ILE A 158 -19.28 -7.38 0.22
CA ILE A 158 -18.94 -5.96 0.15
C ILE A 158 -19.95 -5.20 -0.71
N LYS A 159 -20.33 -5.72 -1.88
CA LYS A 159 -21.34 -5.10 -2.75
C LYS A 159 -22.71 -5.01 -2.06
N LYS A 160 -23.14 -6.10 -1.40
CA LYS A 160 -24.39 -6.13 -0.64
C LYS A 160 -24.36 -5.16 0.54
N GLY A 161 -23.25 -5.10 1.27
CA GLY A 161 -23.05 -4.14 2.35
C GLY A 161 -23.13 -2.68 1.86
N ALA A 162 -22.51 -2.37 0.72
CA ALA A 162 -22.57 -1.04 0.12
C ALA A 162 -23.98 -0.66 -0.37
N SER A 163 -24.72 -1.61 -0.96
CA SER A 163 -26.13 -1.40 -1.36
C SER A 163 -27.00 -1.08 -0.14
N ASN A 164 -26.91 -1.91 0.89
CA ASN A 164 -27.69 -1.72 2.12
C ASN A 164 -27.42 -0.37 2.77
N LEU A 165 -26.14 0.06 2.79
CA LEU A 165 -25.77 1.37 3.34
C LEU A 165 -26.36 2.52 2.53
N LYS A 166 -26.36 2.41 1.19
CA LYS A 166 -26.96 3.41 0.30
C LYS A 166 -28.47 3.52 0.53
N ASP A 167 -29.15 2.39 0.66
CA ASP A 167 -30.59 2.35 0.89
C ASP A 167 -30.95 2.96 2.25
N SER A 168 -30.20 2.64 3.32
CA SER A 168 -30.41 3.24 4.64
C SER A 168 -30.14 4.75 4.69
N ILE A 169 -29.16 5.25 3.91
CA ILE A 169 -28.91 6.70 3.80
C ILE A 169 -30.06 7.40 3.07
N GLN A 170 -30.59 6.80 2.00
CA GLN A 170 -31.73 7.35 1.28
C GLN A 170 -32.99 7.37 2.13
N GLU A 171 -33.27 6.30 2.85
CA GLU A 171 -34.39 6.21 3.79
C GLU A 171 -34.27 7.25 4.90
N GLY A 172 -33.09 7.36 5.52
CA GLY A 172 -32.82 8.39 6.54
C GLY A 172 -33.01 9.81 6.02
N ALA A 173 -32.56 10.10 4.80
CA ALA A 173 -32.77 11.39 4.16
C ALA A 173 -34.25 11.69 3.86
N SER A 174 -35.03 10.67 3.47
CA SER A 174 -36.47 10.80 3.27
C SER A 174 -37.19 11.11 4.58
N ASN A 175 -36.89 10.35 5.65
CA ASN A 175 -37.49 10.53 6.97
C ASN A 175 -37.17 11.91 7.56
N LEU A 176 -35.95 12.41 7.37
CA LEU A 176 -35.56 13.77 7.76
C LEU A 176 -36.37 14.83 7.02
N LYS A 177 -36.58 14.65 5.71
CA LYS A 177 -37.36 15.59 4.89
C LYS A 177 -38.83 15.62 5.32
N GLU A 178 -39.42 14.47 5.59
CA GLU A 178 -40.79 14.36 6.10
C GLU A 178 -40.93 15.02 7.47
N GLY A 179 -40.02 14.75 8.40
CA GLY A 179 -40.05 15.37 9.73
C GLY A 179 -39.89 16.90 9.71
N ILE A 180 -39.08 17.44 8.78
CA ILE A 180 -38.97 18.89 8.58
C ILE A 180 -40.28 19.47 8.03
N GLN A 181 -40.94 18.77 7.11
CA GLN A 181 -42.23 19.21 6.54
C GLN A 181 -43.35 19.18 7.58
N GLU A 182 -43.43 18.12 8.39
CA GLU A 182 -44.39 18.00 9.48
C GLU A 182 -44.15 19.06 10.55
N GLY A 183 -42.90 19.27 10.97
CA GLY A 183 -42.55 20.34 11.91
C GLY A 183 -42.90 21.74 11.38
N ALA A 184 -42.68 22.00 10.09
CA ALA A 184 -43.08 23.25 9.46
C ALA A 184 -44.61 23.42 9.39
N SER A 185 -45.37 22.33 9.21
CA SER A 185 -46.83 22.34 9.26
C SER A 185 -47.34 22.65 10.67
N ASN A 186 -46.83 21.94 11.68
CA ASN A 186 -47.21 22.13 13.08
C ASN A 186 -46.88 23.56 13.58
N LEU A 187 -45.77 24.14 13.13
CA LEU A 187 -45.44 25.54 13.42
C LEU A 187 -46.43 26.52 12.78
N LYS A 188 -46.88 26.27 11.54
CA LYS A 188 -47.89 27.11 10.87
C LYS A 188 -49.23 27.03 11.59
N GLU A 189 -49.66 25.83 11.98
CA GLU A 189 -50.89 25.62 12.74
C GLU A 189 -50.85 26.30 14.11
N GLY A 190 -49.74 26.16 14.84
CA GLY A 190 -49.56 26.84 16.13
C GLY A 190 -49.54 28.37 16.02
N ILE A 191 -48.99 28.92 14.93
CA ILE A 191 -49.03 30.37 14.67
C ILE A 191 -50.46 30.82 14.36
N SER A 192 -51.25 30.08 13.58
CA SER A 192 -52.66 30.41 13.34
C SER A 192 -53.50 30.35 14.63
N GLU A 193 -53.33 29.31 15.45
CA GLU A 193 -54.06 29.19 16.73
C GLU A 193 -53.70 30.31 17.71
N SER A 194 -52.45 30.78 17.70
CA SER A 194 -52.03 31.93 18.53
C SER A 194 -52.66 33.25 18.07
N LYS A 195 -52.85 33.42 16.76
CA LYS A 195 -53.44 34.61 16.16
C LYS A 195 -54.95 34.70 16.40
N ASP A 196 -55.64 33.56 16.35
CA ASP A 196 -57.08 33.47 16.66
C ASP A 196 -57.38 33.73 18.16
N ARG A 197 -56.42 33.45 19.05
CA ARG A 197 -56.51 33.75 20.49
C ARG A 197 -56.29 35.24 20.82
N ASP A 198 -55.45 35.93 20.06
CA ASP A 198 -55.26 37.38 20.23
C ASP A 198 -56.47 38.17 19.69
N ASP A 199 -57.08 37.75 18.57
CA ASP A 199 -58.27 38.42 18.01
C ASP A 199 -59.56 38.21 18.85
N SER A 200 -59.62 37.16 19.68
CA SER A 200 -60.73 36.91 20.61
C SER A 200 -60.61 37.62 21.97
N ASN A 201 -59.46 38.23 22.28
CA ASN A 201 -59.20 38.96 23.54
C ASN A 201 -59.30 40.50 23.40
N VAL A 202 -59.58 41.02 22.18
CA VAL A 202 -59.78 42.46 21.91
C VAL A 202 -61.28 42.86 21.96
N GLY A 203 -62.18 41.91 22.23
CA GLY A 203 -63.63 42.09 22.23
C GLY A 203 -64.34 41.93 23.59
N SER A 204 -63.74 42.39 24.70
CA SER A 204 -64.41 42.54 26.00
C SER A 204 -64.46 43.99 26.45
#